data_AF-A0A522FC36-F1
#
_entry.id   AF-A0A522FC36-F1
#
_cell.length_a   1.000
_cell.length_b   1.000
_cell.length_c   1.000
_cell.angle_alpha   90.00
_cell.angle_beta   90.00
_cell.angle_gamma   90.00
#
_symmetry.space_group_name_H-M   'P 1'
#
loop_
_entity.id
_entity.type
_entity.pdbx_description
1 polymer ?
#
loop_
_entity_poly.entity_id
_entity_poly.type
_entity_poly.pdbx_seq_one_letter_code
_entity_poly.pdbx_strand_id
1 'polypeptide(L)'
;MKTDLKQLLSYKNYQVLAYFCHHHPDYSLEEGQQLFEDFLAWIWLNLQRSQQGKKTLLFGPLLVLDELWHAFILHTRDYHDFCLDYLGAYFHHDIEPIGFEHHLQEDELSDFLEDCFLYLDEAWVNRRFAGALVD
;
A
#
# COMPACT_ATOMS: atom_id res chain seq x y z
N MET A 1 -17.78 5.15 0.26
CA MET A 1 -17.44 5.43 1.67
C MET A 1 -16.31 6.44 1.66
N LYS A 2 -16.40 7.56 2.41
CA LYS A 2 -15.44 8.66 2.34
C LYS A 2 -14.42 8.56 3.49
N THR A 3 -13.57 7.54 3.48
CA THR A 3 -12.38 7.57 4.34
C THR A 3 -11.48 8.68 3.80
N ASP A 4 -11.18 9.68 4.62
CA ASP A 4 -10.27 10.76 4.26
C ASP A 4 -8.82 10.28 4.35
N LEU A 5 -7.97 10.68 3.39
CA LEU A 5 -6.57 10.24 3.35
C LEU A 5 -5.84 10.63 4.64
N LYS A 6 -6.07 11.84 5.17
CA LYS A 6 -5.40 12.29 6.41
C LYS A 6 -5.86 11.48 7.61
N GLN A 7 -7.14 11.11 7.65
CA GLN A 7 -7.64 10.23 8.70
C GLN A 7 -6.94 8.87 8.63
N LEU A 8 -6.81 8.28 7.45
CA LEU A 8 -6.14 6.98 7.31
C LEU A 8 -4.65 7.05 7.70
N LEU A 9 -3.93 8.07 7.22
CA LEU A 9 -2.51 8.29 7.54
C LEU A 9 -2.23 8.56 9.03
N SER A 10 -3.27 8.88 9.82
CA SER A 10 -3.15 9.04 11.28
C SER A 10 -3.04 7.72 12.04
N TYR A 11 -3.37 6.59 11.41
CA TYR A 11 -3.23 5.27 12.04
C TYR A 11 -1.75 4.93 12.26
N LYS A 12 -1.42 4.49 13.47
CA LYS A 12 -0.06 4.08 13.87
C LYS A 12 -0.09 2.72 14.54
N ASN A 13 0.87 1.88 14.22
CA ASN A 13 1.02 0.58 14.87
C ASN A 13 2.51 0.21 15.04
N TYR A 14 3.05 0.46 16.23
CA TYR A 14 4.46 0.17 16.52
C TYR A 14 4.80 -1.33 16.46
N GLN A 15 3.84 -2.22 16.78
CA GLN A 15 4.11 -3.65 16.80
C GLN A 15 4.33 -4.19 15.39
N VAL A 16 3.49 -3.76 14.44
CA VAL A 16 3.65 -4.07 13.02
C VAL A 16 5.00 -3.57 12.49
N LEU A 17 5.37 -2.33 12.82
CA LEU A 17 6.64 -1.73 12.40
C LEU A 17 7.85 -2.48 12.97
N ALA A 18 7.82 -2.76 14.28
CA ALA A 18 8.90 -3.49 14.94
C ALA A 18 9.04 -4.92 14.38
N TYR A 19 7.92 -5.59 14.10
CA TYR A 19 7.92 -6.90 13.46
C TYR A 19 8.51 -6.85 12.05
N PHE A 20 8.09 -5.88 11.23
CA PHE A 20 8.60 -5.71 9.88
C PHE A 20 10.12 -5.44 9.90
N CYS A 21 10.59 -4.41 10.62
CA CYS A 21 12.01 -4.07 10.70
C CYS A 21 12.88 -5.19 11.30
N HIS A 22 12.32 -6.06 12.15
CA HIS A 22 13.05 -7.23 12.65
C HIS A 22 13.35 -8.26 11.55
N HIS A 23 12.40 -8.46 10.62
CA HIS A 23 12.56 -9.41 9.50
C HIS A 23 13.21 -8.77 8.27
N HIS A 24 13.20 -7.44 8.19
CA HIS A 24 13.82 -6.64 7.14
C HIS A 24 14.84 -5.67 7.76
N PRO A 25 16.01 -6.17 8.21
CA PRO A 25 16.99 -5.38 8.97
C PRO A 25 17.62 -4.24 8.17
N ASP A 26 17.41 -4.21 6.85
CA ASP A 26 17.80 -3.12 5.97
C ASP A 26 16.92 -1.85 6.15
N TYR A 27 15.81 -1.97 6.89
CA TYR A 27 14.94 -0.85 7.23
C TYR A 27 15.11 -0.43 8.69
N SER A 28 15.45 0.83 8.90
CA SER A 28 15.27 1.49 10.19
C SER A 28 13.79 1.63 10.56
N LEU A 29 13.51 1.90 11.84
CA LEU A 29 12.13 2.18 12.28
C LEU A 29 11.53 3.43 11.61
N GLU A 30 12.35 4.42 11.27
CA GLU A 30 11.91 5.63 10.56
C GLU A 30 11.51 5.29 9.12
N GLU A 31 12.33 4.52 8.41
CA GLU A 31 12.02 4.04 7.06
C GLU A 31 10.79 3.13 7.05
N GLY A 32 10.67 2.24 8.05
CA GLY A 32 9.48 1.41 8.24
C GLY A 32 8.22 2.25 8.50
N GLN A 33 8.31 3.32 9.28
CA GLN A 33 7.20 4.24 9.50
C GLN A 33 6.78 4.96 8.22
N GLN A 34 7.74 5.43 7.41
CA GLN A 34 7.46 6.04 6.11
C GLN A 34 6.83 5.04 5.14
N LEU A 35 7.33 3.80 5.12
CA LEU A 35 6.79 2.70 4.32
C LEU A 35 5.35 2.38 4.72
N PHE A 36 5.04 2.40 6.02
CA PHE A 36 3.69 2.17 6.52
C PHE A 36 2.72 3.29 6.15
N GLU A 37 3.16 4.54 6.19
CA GLU A 37 2.37 5.66 5.66
C GLU A 37 2.12 5.53 4.16
N ASP A 38 3.13 5.11 3.39
CA ASP A 38 2.99 4.88 1.95
C ASP A 38 2.02 3.73 1.65
N PHE A 39 2.03 2.68 2.46
CA PHE A 39 1.08 1.56 2.39
C PHE A 39 -0.35 2.00 2.70
N LEU A 40 -0.56 2.81 3.75
CA LEU A 40 -1.87 3.38 4.07
C LEU A 40 -2.38 4.27 2.93
N ALA A 41 -1.51 5.12 2.36
CA ALA A 41 -1.83 5.91 1.18
C ALA A 41 -2.23 5.03 -0.02
N TRP A 42 -1.53 3.92 -0.24
CA TRP A 42 -1.88 2.95 -1.28
C TRP A 42 -3.24 2.28 -1.03
N ILE A 43 -3.58 1.88 0.21
CA ILE A 43 -4.92 1.36 0.55
C ILE A 43 -5.99 2.39 0.20
N TRP A 44 -5.78 3.65 0.59
CA TRP A 44 -6.73 4.71 0.29
C TRP A 44 -6.91 4.89 -1.22
N LEU A 45 -5.82 4.89 -1.98
CA LEU A 45 -5.85 4.99 -3.44
C LEU A 45 -6.58 3.80 -4.08
N ASN A 46 -6.34 2.58 -3.58
CA ASN A 46 -7.05 1.37 -3.99
C ASN A 46 -8.58 1.55 -3.82
N LEU A 47 -9.02 2.04 -2.66
CA LEU A 47 -10.44 2.29 -2.39
C LEU A 47 -11.03 3.38 -3.30
N GLN A 48 -10.28 4.46 -3.62
CA GLN A 48 -10.75 5.49 -4.55
C GLN A 48 -10.89 4.94 -5.98
N ARG A 49 -9.86 4.22 -6.46
CA ARG A 49 -9.83 3.63 -7.80
C ARG A 49 -10.94 2.58 -7.97
N SER A 50 -11.18 1.76 -6.94
CA SER A 50 -12.26 0.78 -6.92
C SER A 50 -13.65 1.41 -7.10
N GLN A 51 -13.90 2.60 -6.51
CA GLN A 51 -15.16 3.34 -6.71
C GLN A 51 -15.36 3.80 -8.17
N GLN A 52 -14.29 3.85 -8.96
CA GLN A 52 -14.28 4.20 -10.37
C GLN A 52 -14.23 2.96 -11.27
N GLY A 53 -14.29 1.74 -10.70
CA GLY A 53 -14.13 0.49 -11.43
C GLY A 53 -12.70 0.21 -11.91
N LYS A 54 -11.71 0.97 -11.41
CA LYS A 54 -10.29 0.77 -11.71
C LYS A 54 -9.67 -0.22 -10.74
N LYS A 55 -8.76 -1.06 -11.23
CA LYS A 55 -7.95 -1.95 -10.41
C LYS A 55 -6.69 -1.24 -9.89
N THR A 56 -6.19 -1.69 -8.75
CA THR A 56 -4.93 -1.24 -8.18
C THR A 56 -4.14 -2.47 -7.75
N LEU A 57 -2.95 -2.62 -8.32
CA LEU A 57 -2.10 -3.80 -8.17
C LEU A 57 -0.84 -3.43 -7.37
N LEU A 58 -0.23 -4.44 -6.74
CA LEU A 58 1.11 -4.35 -6.17
C LEU A 58 2.07 -5.02 -7.15
N PHE A 59 3.01 -4.27 -7.70
CA PHE A 59 3.96 -4.73 -8.70
C PHE A 59 5.29 -4.00 -8.56
N GLY A 60 6.36 -4.62 -9.04
CA GLY A 60 7.68 -3.99 -9.14
C GLY A 60 8.09 -3.25 -7.85
N PRO A 61 8.34 -1.93 -7.90
CA PRO A 61 8.76 -1.17 -6.73
C PRO A 61 7.75 -1.11 -5.56
N LEU A 62 6.50 -1.52 -5.77
CA LEU A 62 5.47 -1.55 -4.73
C LEU A 62 5.45 -2.86 -3.93
N LEU A 63 6.19 -3.90 -4.33
CA LEU A 63 6.17 -5.20 -3.63
C LEU A 63 6.63 -5.11 -2.18
N VAL A 64 7.43 -4.12 -1.82
CA VAL A 64 7.77 -3.85 -0.40
C VAL A 64 6.54 -3.44 0.43
N LEU A 65 5.54 -2.79 -0.18
CA LEU A 65 4.27 -2.49 0.50
C LEU A 65 3.47 -3.78 0.75
N ASP A 66 3.58 -4.76 -0.16
CA ASP A 66 2.96 -6.09 0.00
C ASP A 66 3.57 -6.86 1.17
N GLU A 67 4.90 -6.86 1.30
CA GLU A 67 5.61 -7.45 2.44
C GLU A 67 5.18 -6.83 3.78
N LEU A 68 5.05 -5.50 3.82
CA LEU A 68 4.52 -4.80 4.99
C LEU A 68 3.05 -5.14 5.27
N TRP A 69 2.23 -5.28 4.23
CA TRP A 69 0.84 -5.69 4.37
C TRP A 69 0.74 -7.09 4.97
N HIS A 70 1.58 -8.03 4.54
CA HIS A 70 1.69 -9.35 5.16
C HIS A 70 2.03 -9.26 6.66
N ALA A 71 3.01 -8.42 7.02
CA ALA A 71 3.33 -8.18 8.43
C ALA A 71 2.11 -7.65 9.20
N PHE A 72 1.32 -6.75 8.62
CA PHE A 72 0.12 -6.23 9.27
C PHE A 72 -0.98 -7.30 9.42
N ILE A 73 -1.23 -8.12 8.40
CA ILE A 73 -2.22 -9.22 8.45
C ILE A 73 -1.89 -10.21 9.59
N LEU A 74 -0.61 -10.49 9.85
CA LEU A 74 -0.19 -11.35 10.96
C LEU A 74 -0.58 -10.78 12.34
N HIS A 75 -0.74 -9.46 12.46
CA HIS A 75 -1.29 -8.79 13.64
C HIS A 75 -2.83 -8.77 13.54
N THR A 76 -3.43 -9.95 13.51
CA THR A 76 -4.80 -10.16 13.03
C THR A 76 -5.86 -9.30 13.73
N ARG A 77 -5.71 -9.05 15.04
CA ARG A 77 -6.64 -8.20 15.81
C ARG A 77 -6.54 -6.75 15.36
N ASP A 78 -5.33 -6.22 15.33
CA ASP A 78 -5.08 -4.83 14.91
C ASP A 78 -5.48 -4.61 13.46
N TYR A 79 -5.22 -5.58 12.58
CA TYR A 79 -5.60 -5.52 11.18
C TYR A 79 -7.12 -5.55 10.99
N HIS A 80 -7.80 -6.44 11.70
CA HIS A 80 -9.26 -6.52 11.69
C HIS A 80 -9.90 -5.22 12.19
N ASP A 81 -9.44 -4.70 13.33
CA ASP A 81 -9.99 -3.48 13.93
C ASP A 81 -9.69 -2.26 13.03
N PHE A 82 -8.49 -2.16 12.48
CA PHE A 82 -8.16 -1.16 11.46
C PHE A 82 -9.11 -1.22 10.27
N CYS A 83 -9.36 -2.41 9.72
CA CYS A 83 -10.26 -2.57 8.58
C CYS A 83 -11.68 -2.12 8.90
N LEU A 84 -12.24 -2.52 10.05
CA LEU A 84 -13.59 -2.11 10.43
C LEU A 84 -13.69 -0.61 10.74
N ASP A 85 -12.74 -0.08 11.51
CA ASP A 85 -12.80 1.28 12.02
C ASP A 85 -12.47 2.33 10.95
N TYR A 86 -11.52 2.03 10.05
CA TYR A 86 -11.06 2.97 9.02
C TYR A 86 -11.63 2.66 7.63
N LEU A 87 -11.89 1.39 7.31
CA LEU A 87 -12.32 0.95 5.98
C LEU A 87 -13.77 0.45 5.94
N GLY A 88 -14.45 0.37 7.10
CA GLY A 88 -15.86 -0.03 7.21
C GLY A 88 -16.15 -1.50 6.87
N ALA A 89 -15.14 -2.26 6.45
CA ALA A 89 -15.22 -3.67 6.08
C ALA A 89 -13.82 -4.29 6.10
N TYR A 90 -13.75 -5.62 6.18
CA TYR A 90 -12.49 -6.33 6.03
C TYR A 90 -11.90 -6.08 4.63
N PHE A 91 -10.67 -5.61 4.56
CA PHE A 91 -9.96 -5.40 3.31
C PHE A 91 -9.22 -6.70 2.97
N HIS A 92 -9.62 -7.37 1.89
CA HIS A 92 -9.07 -8.67 1.56
C HIS A 92 -7.75 -8.53 0.79
N HIS A 93 -6.77 -9.36 1.16
CA HIS A 93 -5.58 -9.61 0.36
C HIS A 93 -5.88 -10.75 -0.61
N ASP A 94 -6.30 -10.41 -1.81
CA ASP A 94 -6.65 -11.38 -2.85
C ASP A 94 -5.38 -11.77 -3.64
N ILE A 95 -4.91 -13.00 -3.44
CA ILE A 95 -3.69 -13.51 -4.06
C ILE A 95 -3.97 -13.92 -5.51
N GLU A 96 -3.05 -13.56 -6.41
CA GLU A 96 -3.14 -13.99 -7.81
C GLU A 96 -2.99 -15.52 -7.92
N PRO A 97 -3.83 -16.19 -8.73
CA PRO A 97 -3.71 -17.63 -8.92
C PRO A 97 -2.41 -17.95 -9.66
N ILE A 98 -1.70 -18.99 -9.19
CA ILE A 98 -0.46 -19.47 -9.79
C ILE A 98 -0.69 -19.81 -11.27
N GLY A 99 0.11 -19.24 -12.16
CA GLY A 99 0.01 -19.40 -13.62
C GLY A 99 -1.02 -18.49 -14.30
N PHE A 100 -1.66 -17.60 -13.55
CA PHE A 100 -2.62 -16.60 -14.01
C PHE A 100 -2.27 -15.22 -13.46
N GLU A 101 -0.99 -14.97 -13.18
CA GLU A 101 -0.48 -13.69 -12.72
C GLU A 101 -0.81 -12.58 -13.74
N HIS A 102 -1.29 -11.43 -13.27
CA HIS A 102 -1.67 -10.35 -14.15
C HIS A 102 -0.43 -9.69 -14.75
N HIS A 103 -0.34 -9.68 -16.08
CA HIS A 103 0.70 -8.97 -16.79
C HIS A 103 0.30 -7.50 -16.94
N LEU A 104 0.90 -6.63 -16.13
CA LEU A 104 0.66 -5.19 -16.18
C LEU A 104 0.99 -4.62 -17.57
N GLN A 105 0.02 -3.92 -18.17
CA GLN A 105 0.19 -3.23 -19.43
C GLN A 105 0.64 -1.76 -19.22
N GLU A 106 1.22 -1.16 -20.27
CA GLU A 106 1.75 0.22 -20.21
C GLU A 106 0.66 1.27 -19.92
N ASP A 107 -0.53 1.08 -20.48
CA ASP A 107 -1.69 1.93 -20.24
C ASP A 107 -2.21 1.80 -18.81
N GLU A 108 -2.20 0.59 -18.24
CA GLU A 108 -2.53 0.37 -16.83
C GLU A 108 -1.52 1.03 -15.88
N LEU A 109 -0.22 0.97 -16.20
CA LEU A 109 0.82 1.64 -15.44
C LEU A 109 0.64 3.17 -15.51
N SER A 110 0.43 3.71 -16.71
CA SER A 110 0.23 5.14 -16.92
C SER A 110 -1.00 5.64 -16.16
N ASP A 111 -2.14 4.95 -16.27
CA ASP A 111 -3.37 5.28 -15.56
C ASP A 111 -3.21 5.22 -14.02
N PHE A 112 -2.46 4.23 -13.52
CA PHE A 112 -2.15 4.14 -12.09
C PHE A 112 -1.28 5.31 -11.62
N LEU A 113 -0.21 5.64 -12.36
CA LEU A 113 0.70 6.72 -12.00
C LEU A 113 0.02 8.09 -12.07
N GLU A 114 -0.86 8.33 -13.04
CA GLU A 114 -1.67 9.54 -13.12
C GLU A 114 -2.49 9.75 -11.85
N ASP A 115 -3.16 8.70 -11.35
CA ASP A 115 -3.92 8.76 -10.11
C ASP A 115 -3.00 8.92 -8.88
N CYS A 116 -1.80 8.32 -8.87
CA CYS A 116 -0.80 8.59 -7.82
C CYS A 116 -0.41 10.07 -7.77
N PHE A 117 -0.07 10.68 -8.91
CA PHE A 117 0.27 12.11 -8.95
C PHE A 117 -0.91 13.00 -8.53
N LEU A 118 -2.13 12.64 -8.97
CA LEU A 118 -3.33 13.41 -8.66
C LEU A 118 -3.69 13.37 -7.18
N TYR A 119 -3.58 12.20 -6.55
CA TYR A 119 -4.12 11.99 -5.20
C TYR A 119 -3.07 11.85 -4.09
N LEU A 120 -1.89 11.31 -4.39
CA LEU A 120 -0.86 10.99 -3.39
C LEU A 120 0.36 11.90 -3.44
N ASP A 121 0.46 12.77 -4.46
CA ASP A 121 1.56 13.71 -4.73
C ASP A 121 2.86 13.13 -5.31
N GLU A 122 3.71 14.02 -5.80
CA GLU A 122 5.01 13.70 -6.40
C GLU A 122 6.00 13.07 -5.40
N ALA A 123 5.92 13.43 -4.12
CA ALA A 123 6.83 12.89 -3.12
C ALA A 123 6.55 11.40 -2.87
N TRP A 124 5.28 10.99 -2.82
CA TRP A 124 4.90 9.57 -2.75
C TRP A 124 5.40 8.81 -3.97
N VAL A 125 5.19 9.36 -5.18
CA VAL A 125 5.66 8.72 -6.43
C VAL A 125 7.18 8.56 -6.41
N ASN A 126 7.93 9.60 -6.05
CA ASN A 126 9.39 9.53 -6.00
C ASN A 126 9.88 8.47 -4.99
N ARG A 127 9.29 8.36 -3.80
CA ARG A 127 9.68 7.33 -2.81
C ARG A 127 9.48 5.90 -3.29
N ARG A 128 8.53 5.67 -4.20
CA ARG A 128 8.22 4.32 -4.72
C ARG A 128 8.87 4.04 -6.06
N PHE A 129 8.95 5.03 -6.96
CA PHE A 129 9.34 4.81 -8.34
C PHE A 129 10.70 5.42 -8.72
N ALA A 130 11.40 6.15 -7.84
CA ALA A 130 12.70 6.72 -8.18
C ALA A 130 13.72 5.65 -8.64
N GLY A 131 13.69 4.44 -8.06
CA GLY A 131 14.57 3.35 -8.48
C GLY A 131 14.32 2.85 -9.92
N ALA A 132 13.14 3.10 -10.48
CA ALA A 132 12.82 2.79 -11.88
C ALA A 132 13.29 3.89 -12.85
N LEU A 133 13.75 5.03 -12.34
CA LEU A 133 14.26 6.16 -13.13
C LEU A 133 15.81 6.17 -13.24
N VAL A 134 16.48 5.27 -12.53
CA VAL A 134 17.94 5.15 -12.54
C VAL A 134 18.30 3.97 -13.44
N ASP A 135 18.86 4.28 -14.62
CA ASP A 135 19.45 3.31 -15.56
C ASP A 135 20.57 2.47 -14.92
#